data_AF-A0A934ZIG7-F1
#
_entry.id   AF-A0A934ZIG7-F1
#
_cell.length_a   1.000
_cell.length_b   1.000
_cell.length_c   1.000
_cell.angle_alpha   90.00
_cell.angle_beta   90.00
_cell.angle_gamma   90.00
#
_symmetry.space_group_name_H-M   'P 1'
#
loop_
_entity.id
_entity.type
_entity.pdbx_description
1 polymer ?
#
loop_
_entity_poly.entity_id
_entity_poly.type
_entity_poly.pdbx_seq_one_letter_code
_entity_poly.pdbx_strand_id
1 'polypeptide(L)'
;MSYWSVYVDLPRLLSQGEVFNAQSALDSLVADGGCIGPQNPAYNTTEIYFAVEAESASAAQTEGERLARAILESAGLAPDFAVVVQRFPEQSAGPRGAS
;
A
#
# COMPACT_ATOMS: atom_id res chain seq x y z
N MET A 1 -14.19 -6.66 -11.38
CA MET A 1 -13.29 -6.16 -10.30
C MET A 1 -12.37 -5.11 -10.90
N SER A 2 -11.95 -4.13 -10.09
CA SER A 2 -11.02 -3.08 -10.50
C SER A 2 -9.81 -3.09 -9.57
N TYR A 3 -8.65 -2.66 -10.06
CA TYR A 3 -7.49 -2.44 -9.20
C TYR A 3 -7.65 -1.13 -8.41
N TRP A 4 -7.25 -1.18 -7.16
CA TRP A 4 -7.20 -0.07 -6.23
C TRP A 4 -5.80 0.01 -5.66
N SER A 5 -5.21 1.21 -5.72
CA SER A 5 -4.01 1.57 -4.99
C SER A 5 -4.36 1.74 -3.52
N VAL A 6 -3.60 1.11 -2.64
CA VAL A 6 -3.71 1.18 -1.19
C VAL A 6 -2.46 1.86 -0.66
N TYR A 7 -2.67 2.94 0.09
CA TYR A 7 -1.63 3.71 0.76
C TYR A 7 -1.84 3.55 2.27
N VAL A 8 -0.83 3.06 2.97
CA VAL A 8 -0.85 2.83 4.42
C VAL A 8 0.15 3.76 5.07
N ASP A 9 -0.33 4.81 5.72
CA ASP A 9 0.49 5.80 6.41
C ASP A 9 0.78 5.34 7.83
N LEU A 10 2.07 5.21 8.17
CA LEU A 10 2.54 4.92 9.52
C LEU A 10 2.90 6.23 10.25
N PRO A 11 2.61 6.35 11.56
CA PRO A 11 2.82 7.59 12.32
C PRO A 11 4.29 7.89 12.64
N ARG A 12 5.24 7.12 12.10
CA ARG A 12 6.68 7.26 12.32
C ARG A 12 7.50 6.70 11.16
N LEU A 13 8.79 7.04 11.17
CA LEU A 13 9.78 6.33 10.36
C LEU A 13 10.04 4.93 10.90
N LEU A 14 10.13 3.98 9.98
CA LEU A 14 10.68 2.66 10.22
C LEU A 14 12.21 2.71 10.11
N SER A 15 12.89 2.00 11.00
CA SER A 15 14.31 1.69 10.85
C SER A 15 14.56 0.76 9.65
N GLN A 16 15.81 0.66 9.19
CA GLN A 16 16.14 -0.18 8.05
C GLN A 16 15.75 -1.66 8.26
N GLY A 17 15.92 -2.19 9.47
CA GLY A 17 15.52 -3.57 9.79
C GLY A 17 14.00 -3.76 9.79
N GLU A 18 13.25 -2.77 10.26
CA GLU A 18 11.78 -2.78 10.22
C GLU A 18 11.26 -2.70 8.79
N VAL A 19 11.88 -1.87 7.94
CA VAL A 19 11.57 -1.80 6.50
C VAL A 19 11.84 -3.15 5.83
N PHE A 20 12.98 -3.79 6.12
CA PHE A 20 13.30 -5.10 5.56
C PHE A 20 12.27 -6.16 5.95
N ASN A 21 11.90 -6.23 7.22
CA ASN A 21 10.89 -7.20 7.70
C ASN A 21 9.51 -6.94 7.09
N ALA A 22 9.10 -5.67 7.04
CA ALA A 22 7.82 -5.28 6.45
C ALA A 22 7.78 -5.54 4.94
N GLN A 23 8.87 -5.31 4.21
CA GLN A 23 8.94 -5.61 2.78
C GLN A 23 8.86 -7.12 2.53
N SER A 24 9.55 -7.94 3.34
CA SER A 24 9.46 -9.40 3.26
C SER A 24 8.03 -9.91 3.50
N ALA A 25 7.33 -9.32 4.48
CA ALA A 25 5.93 -9.63 4.74
C ALA A 25 5.01 -9.19 3.59
N LEU A 26 5.24 -7.99 3.03
CA LEU A 26 4.51 -7.47 1.88
C LEU A 26 4.64 -8.40 0.67
N ASP A 27 5.87 -8.75 0.31
CA ASP A 27 6.17 -9.65 -0.83
C ASP A 27 5.54 -11.04 -0.67
N SER A 28 5.34 -11.48 0.58
CA SER A 28 4.72 -12.78 0.89
C SER A 28 3.19 -12.75 0.89
N LEU A 29 2.59 -11.61 1.22
CA LEU A 29 1.15 -11.48 1.44
C LEU A 29 0.41 -10.82 0.26
N VAL A 30 1.11 -10.05 -0.57
CA VAL A 30 0.53 -9.31 -1.68
C VAL A 30 1.10 -9.81 -3.00
N ALA A 31 0.24 -10.38 -3.84
CA ALA A 31 0.65 -11.07 -5.07
C ALA A 31 1.39 -10.17 -6.08
N ASP A 32 0.93 -8.93 -6.24
CA ASP A 32 1.52 -7.95 -7.16
C ASP A 32 2.67 -7.15 -6.52
N GLY A 33 3.01 -7.48 -5.26
CA GLY A 33 4.01 -6.79 -4.47
C GLY A 33 3.61 -5.36 -4.12
N GLY A 34 4.63 -4.56 -3.79
CA GLY A 34 4.48 -3.18 -3.40
C GLY A 34 5.80 -2.58 -2.92
N CYS A 35 5.74 -1.42 -2.30
CA CYS A 35 6.93 -0.76 -1.78
C CYS A 35 6.69 -0.13 -0.41
N ILE A 36 7.79 0.01 0.34
CA ILE A 36 7.83 0.65 1.64
C ILE A 36 8.89 1.72 1.63
N GLY A 37 8.53 2.93 2.04
CA GLY A 37 9.50 4.02 2.07
C GLY A 37 8.99 5.27 2.78
N PRO A 38 9.88 6.23 3.05
CA PRO A 38 9.47 7.53 3.55
C PRO A 38 8.65 8.28 2.50
N GLN A 39 7.46 8.73 2.87
CA GLN A 39 6.55 9.45 1.95
C GLN A 39 7.10 10.85 1.63
N ASN A 40 7.66 11.52 2.64
CA ASN A 40 8.37 12.80 2.54
C ASN A 40 9.31 12.97 3.74
N PRO A 41 10.60 13.31 3.53
CA PRO A 41 11.56 13.56 4.62
C PRO A 41 11.08 14.62 5.63
N ALA A 42 10.18 15.53 5.25
CA ALA A 42 9.66 16.57 6.12
C ALA A 42 8.67 16.05 7.18
N TYR A 43 7.99 14.93 6.93
CA TYR A 43 6.89 14.44 7.78
C TYR A 43 7.30 13.29 8.71
N ASN A 44 8.52 12.76 8.59
CA ASN A 44 9.02 11.66 9.42
C ASN A 44 8.06 10.46 9.52
N THR A 45 7.40 10.14 8.41
CA THR A 45 6.44 9.03 8.28
C THR A 45 6.90 8.04 7.21
N THR A 46 6.56 6.77 7.41
CA THR A 46 6.74 5.71 6.42
C THR A 46 5.38 5.38 5.81
N GLU A 47 5.36 5.16 4.50
CA GLU A 47 4.20 4.67 3.76
C GLU A 47 4.47 3.25 3.27
N ILE A 48 3.46 2.40 3.31
CA ILE A 48 3.40 1.12 2.59
C ILE A 48 2.41 1.31 1.44
N TYR A 49 2.84 1.04 0.22
CA TYR A 49 2.02 1.09 -0.98
C TYR A 49 1.88 -0.30 -1.60
N PHE A 50 0.65 -0.66 -1.98
CA PHE A 50 0.36 -1.86 -2.77
C PHE A 50 -0.96 -1.73 -3.54
N ALA A 51 -1.29 -2.73 -4.36
CA ALA A 51 -2.56 -2.79 -5.09
C ALA A 51 -3.42 -3.96 -4.62
N VAL A 52 -4.74 -3.78 -4.67
CA VAL A 52 -5.74 -4.85 -4.45
C VAL A 52 -6.81 -4.83 -5.53
N GLU A 53 -7.34 -5.99 -5.87
CA GLU A 53 -8.55 -6.10 -6.67
C GLU A 53 -9.78 -6.04 -5.77
N ALA A 54 -10.70 -5.13 -6.07
CA ALA A 54 -11.95 -5.00 -5.31
C ALA A 54 -13.09 -4.46 -6.19
N GLU A 55 -14.32 -4.77 -5.77
CA GLU A 55 -15.54 -4.33 -6.48
C GLU A 55 -15.94 -2.88 -6.17
N SER A 56 -15.42 -2.31 -5.08
CA SER A 56 -15.73 -0.95 -4.65
C SER A 56 -14.60 -0.36 -3.79
N ALA A 57 -14.64 0.96 -3.58
CA ALA A 57 -13.73 1.64 -2.66
C ALA A 57 -13.83 1.08 -1.24
N SER A 58 -15.04 0.78 -0.75
CA SER A 58 -15.24 0.21 0.59
C SER A 58 -14.63 -1.18 0.71
N ALA A 59 -14.77 -2.02 -0.33
CA ALA A 59 -14.16 -3.35 -0.34
C ALA A 59 -12.63 -3.26 -0.41
N ALA A 60 -12.09 -2.34 -1.22
CA ALA A 60 -10.65 -2.06 -1.27
C ALA A 60 -10.12 -1.58 0.08
N GLN A 61 -10.85 -0.69 0.77
CA GLN A 61 -10.49 -0.19 2.09
C GLN A 61 -10.41 -1.33 3.11
N THR A 62 -11.44 -2.18 3.19
CA THR A 62 -11.47 -3.32 4.11
C THR A 62 -10.33 -4.30 3.85
N GLU A 63 -10.06 -4.62 2.58
CA GLU A 63 -8.97 -5.52 2.23
C GLU A 63 -7.59 -4.90 2.47
N GLY A 64 -7.44 -3.61 2.16
CA GLY A 64 -6.24 -2.83 2.44
C GLY A 64 -5.91 -2.80 3.93
N GLU A 65 -6.88 -2.55 4.80
CA GLU A 65 -6.72 -2.58 6.26
C GLU A 65 -6.36 -3.98 6.77
N ARG A 66 -6.98 -5.02 6.21
CA ARG A 66 -6.69 -6.42 6.57
C ARG A 66 -5.25 -6.79 6.22
N LEU A 67 -4.79 -6.45 5.01
CA LEU A 67 -3.43 -6.71 4.55
C LEU A 67 -2.41 -5.87 5.32
N ALA A 68 -2.68 -4.58 5.52
CA ALA A 68 -1.82 -3.68 6.30
C ALA A 68 -1.56 -4.23 7.71
N ARG A 69 -2.62 -4.68 8.39
CA ARG A 69 -2.51 -5.31 9.71
C ARG A 69 -1.64 -6.56 9.66
N ALA A 70 -1.89 -7.46 8.71
CA ALA A 70 -1.13 -8.70 8.56
C ALA A 70 0.36 -8.45 8.25
N ILE A 71 0.67 -7.47 7.41
CA ILE A 71 2.04 -7.06 7.07
C ILE A 71 2.77 -6.56 8.32
N LEU A 72 2.15 -5.63 9.06
CA LEU A 72 2.75 -5.06 10.26
C LEU A 72 2.93 -6.10 11.37
N GLU A 73 1.91 -6.93 11.62
CA GLU A 73 2.00 -8.01 12.63
C GLU A 73 3.09 -9.03 12.28
N SER A 74 3.19 -9.43 11.01
CA SER A 74 4.23 -10.35 10.53
C SER A 74 5.65 -9.74 10.65
N ALA A 75 5.75 -8.42 10.53
CA ALA A 75 6.99 -7.67 10.72
C ALA A 75 7.31 -7.37 12.20
N GLY A 76 6.44 -7.74 13.15
CA GLY A 76 6.60 -7.43 14.57
C GLY A 76 6.33 -5.97 14.94
N LEU A 77 5.54 -5.26 14.11
CA LEU A 77 5.20 -3.85 14.27
C LEU A 77 3.79 -3.69 14.87
N ALA A 78 3.58 -2.58 15.59
CA ALA A 78 2.26 -2.23 16.09
C ALA A 78 1.32 -1.86 14.93
N PRO A 79 0.05 -2.26 14.97
CA PRO A 79 -0.91 -1.98 13.89
C PRO A 79 -1.56 -0.60 14.05
N ASP A 80 -0.72 0.45 14.11
CA ASP A 80 -1.14 1.85 14.13
C ASP A 80 -0.84 2.49 12.77
N PHE A 81 -1.90 2.77 12.01
CA PHE A 81 -1.82 3.24 10.63
C PHE A 81 -3.12 3.88 10.17
N ALA A 82 -3.04 4.68 9.11
CA ALA A 82 -4.20 5.11 8.32
C ALA A 82 -4.15 4.48 6.93
N VAL A 83 -5.30 4.09 6.38
CA VAL A 83 -5.40 3.55 5.01
C VAL A 83 -6.19 4.51 4.13
N VAL A 84 -5.62 4.85 2.98
CA VAL A 84 -6.29 5.56 1.90
C VAL A 84 -6.30 4.65 0.67
N VAL A 85 -7.47 4.49 0.05
CA VAL A 85 -7.59 3.80 -1.23
C VAL A 85 -7.93 4.75 -2.35
N GLN A 86 -7.29 4.54 -3.50
CA GLN A 86 -7.57 5.26 -4.73
C GLN A 86 -7.80 4.25 -5.83
N ARG A 87 -8.84 4.46 -6.64
CA ARG A 87 -9.02 3.62 -7.83
C ARG A 87 -7.80 3.83 -8.70
N PHE A 88 -7.15 2.73 -9.12
CA PHE A 88 -6.06 2.82 -10.08
C PHE A 88 -6.58 3.66 -11.25
N PRO A 89 -5.86 4.68 -11.72
CA PRO A 89 -6.36 5.47 -12.84
C PRO A 89 -6.72 4.47 -13.94
N GLU A 90 -7.99 4.50 -14.39
CA GLU A 90 -8.28 3.96 -15.71
C GLU A 90 -7.24 4.62 -16.59
N GLN A 91 -6.40 3.83 -17.26
CA GLN A 91 -5.51 4.40 -18.26
C GLN A 91 -6.44 5.25 -19.14
N SER A 92 -6.41 6.58 -18.96
CA SER A 92 -7.00 7.49 -19.91
C SER A 92 -6.42 7.01 -21.20
N ALA A 93 -7.27 6.45 -22.06
CA ALA A 93 -6.87 6.00 -23.36
C ALA A 93 -6.26 7.22 -24.03
N GLY A 94 -4.94 7.37 -23.89
CA GLY A 94 -4.17 8.36 -24.61
C GLY A 94 -4.53 8.13 -26.06
N PRO A 95 -4.84 9.18 -26.83
CA PRO A 95 -5.32 8.98 -28.18
C PRO A 95 -4.31 8.07 -28.87
N ARG A 96 -4.79 6.90 -29.36
CA ARG A 96 -4.01 6.09 -30.29
C ARG A 96 -3.61 7.07 -31.37
N GLY A 97 -2.31 7.35 -31.46
CA GLY A 97 -1.75 8.27 -32.44
C GLY A 97 -2.33 7.92 -33.80
N ALA A 98 -3.29 8.74 -34.22
CA ALA A 98 -3.83 8.76 -35.55
C ALA A 98 -3.28 10.05 -36.15
N SER A 99 -2.19 9.89 -36.90
CA SER A 99 -1.76 10.62 -38.11
C SER A 99 -0.25 10.69 -38.16
#